data_AF-A0A2P4TGC3-F1
#
_entry.id   AF-A0A2P4TGC3-F1
#
_cell.length_a   1.000
_cell.length_b   1.000
_cell.length_c   1.000
_cell.angle_alpha   90.00
_cell.angle_beta   90.00
_cell.angle_gamma   90.00
#
_symmetry.space_group_name_H-M   'P 1'
#
loop_
_entity.id
_entity.type
_entity.pdbx_description
1 polymer ?
#
loop_
_entity_poly.entity_id
_entity_poly.type
_entity_poly.pdbx_seq_one_letter_code
_entity_poly.pdbx_strand_id
1 'polypeptide(L)'
;MGVTCVTQVPVLEGKSVQQTVELLSKKLELLGAEKHGAFGVDCETYHTAAAISSQGQTGKLMYVMHNSEYPLSCFALFENGPCLIADANFDTLMVKLKGFFQNAKANKIESRGTRYQYCDFLVKVGTVTMGPSARGISVEKS
;
A
#
# COMPACT_ATOMS: atom_id res chain seq x y z
N MET A 1 20.36 7.36 -6.03
CA MET A 1 19.04 7.27 -6.69
C MET A 1 18.85 5.81 -7.07
N GLY A 2 18.11 5.04 -6.28
CA GLY A 2 17.72 3.67 -6.64
C GLY A 2 16.44 3.69 -7.46
N VAL A 3 16.16 2.62 -8.20
CA VAL A 3 14.91 2.46 -8.96
C VAL A 3 14.04 1.46 -8.22
N THR A 4 12.86 1.90 -7.80
CA THR A 4 11.85 1.02 -7.18
C THR A 4 10.75 0.70 -8.19
N CYS A 5 10.38 -0.57 -8.31
CA CYS A 5 9.18 -1.00 -9.05
C CYS A 5 8.23 -1.77 -8.14
N VAL A 6 6.93 -1.55 -8.32
CA VAL A 6 5.87 -2.29 -7.64
C VAL A 6 4.98 -2.92 -8.71
N THR A 7 4.78 -4.23 -8.59
CA THR A 7 4.02 -5.01 -9.57
C THR A 7 2.97 -5.87 -8.87
N GLN A 8 1.76 -5.87 -9.41
CA GLN A 8 0.73 -6.82 -8.99
C GLN A 8 1.01 -8.19 -9.62
N VAL A 9 1.04 -9.24 -8.80
CA VAL A 9 1.21 -10.61 -9.29
C VAL A 9 -0.14 -11.29 -9.39
N PRO A 10 -0.50 -11.89 -10.56
CA PRO A 10 -1.73 -12.64 -10.69
C PRO A 10 -1.70 -13.90 -9.82
N VAL A 11 -2.86 -14.26 -9.28
CA VAL A 11 -3.02 -15.54 -8.59
C VAL A 11 -2.96 -16.65 -9.64
N LEU A 12 -2.15 -17.69 -9.39
CA LEU A 12 -2.04 -18.81 -10.31
C LEU A 12 -3.34 -19.61 -10.35
N GLU A 13 -3.70 -20.11 -11.53
CA GLU A 13 -4.90 -20.92 -11.70
C GLU A 13 -4.92 -22.12 -10.74
N GLY A 14 -6.06 -22.34 -10.09
CA GLY A 14 -6.24 -23.40 -9.10
C GLY A 14 -5.53 -23.16 -7.75
N LYS A 15 -4.96 -21.98 -7.50
CA LYS A 15 -4.29 -21.64 -6.23
C LYS A 15 -4.98 -20.50 -5.49
N SER A 16 -4.80 -20.48 -4.17
CA SER A 16 -5.13 -19.30 -3.36
C SER A 16 -4.03 -18.24 -3.43
N VAL A 17 -4.34 -17.03 -2.95
CA VAL A 17 -3.38 -15.93 -2.77
C VAL A 17 -2.21 -16.41 -1.90
N GLN A 18 -2.49 -17.00 -0.74
CA GLN A 18 -1.49 -17.51 0.20
C GLN A 18 -0.59 -18.58 -0.46
N GLN A 19 -1.17 -19.55 -1.18
CA GLN A 19 -0.40 -20.58 -1.87
C GLN A 19 0.51 -19.99 -2.96
N THR A 20 0.07 -18.93 -3.64
CA THR A 20 0.87 -18.23 -4.64
C THR A 20 2.01 -17.44 -3.98
N VAL A 21 1.73 -16.76 -2.87
CA VAL A 21 2.77 -16.06 -2.06
C VAL A 21 3.83 -17.06 -1.58
N GLU A 22 3.43 -18.18 -1.00
CA GLU A 22 4.36 -19.22 -0.54
C GLU A 22 5.24 -19.76 -1.67
N LEU A 23 4.68 -19.95 -2.87
CA LEU A 23 5.45 -20.37 -4.03
C LEU A 23 6.49 -19.32 -4.45
N LEU A 24 6.11 -18.03 -4.46
CA LEU A 24 7.02 -16.94 -4.79
C LEU A 24 8.15 -16.84 -3.76
N SER A 25 7.81 -16.91 -2.47
CA SER A 25 8.77 -16.94 -1.36
C SER A 25 9.77 -18.08 -1.50
N LYS A 26 9.29 -19.32 -1.76
CA LYS A 26 10.18 -20.47 -1.99
C LYS A 26 11.07 -20.28 -3.21
N LYS A 27 10.56 -19.71 -4.30
CA LYS A 27 11.37 -19.42 -5.49
C LYS A 27 12.47 -18.40 -5.21
N LEU A 28 12.17 -17.34 -4.46
CA LEU A 28 13.18 -16.36 -4.04
C LEU A 28 14.27 -17.01 -3.19
N GLU A 29 13.88 -17.82 -2.21
CA GLU A 29 14.82 -18.54 -1.34
C GLU A 29 15.70 -19.52 -2.14
N LEU A 30 15.12 -20.25 -3.11
CA LEU A 30 15.87 -21.13 -4.02
C LEU A 30 16.86 -20.37 -4.92
N LEU A 31 16.56 -19.12 -5.26
CA LEU A 31 17.47 -18.25 -5.99
C LEU A 31 18.59 -17.69 -5.11
N GLY A 32 18.55 -17.92 -3.79
CA GLY A 32 19.53 -17.43 -2.83
C GLY A 32 19.13 -16.12 -2.15
N ALA A 33 17.86 -15.69 -2.24
CA ALA A 33 17.38 -14.55 -1.49
C ALA A 33 17.21 -14.91 -0.01
N GLU A 34 17.67 -14.02 0.87
CA GLU A 34 17.59 -14.21 2.32
C GLU A 34 16.43 -13.42 2.92
N LYS A 35 15.73 -13.99 3.90
CA LYS A 35 14.68 -13.26 4.64
C LYS A 35 15.31 -12.14 5.46
N HIS A 36 14.77 -10.94 5.30
CA HIS A 36 15.27 -9.72 5.93
C HIS A 36 14.13 -8.93 6.59
N GLY A 37 13.26 -9.66 7.30
CA GLY A 37 12.17 -9.13 8.11
C GLY A 37 10.81 -9.15 7.42
N ALA A 38 9.88 -8.39 7.99
CA ALA A 38 8.54 -8.18 7.46
C ALA A 38 8.32 -6.69 7.17
N PHE A 39 7.34 -6.39 6.32
CA PHE A 39 6.92 -5.02 6.05
C PHE A 39 5.39 -4.91 6.14
N GLY A 40 4.93 -3.70 6.34
CA GLY A 40 3.54 -3.36 6.26
C GLY A 40 3.30 -1.97 5.69
N VAL A 41 2.42 -1.88 4.72
CA VAL A 41 1.86 -0.62 4.23
C VAL A 41 0.37 -0.60 4.52
N ASP A 42 -0.11 0.44 5.20
CA ASP A 42 -1.52 0.75 5.35
C ASP A 42 -1.88 1.91 4.43
N CYS A 43 -3.07 1.89 3.84
CA CYS A 43 -3.59 2.96 3.01
C CYS A 43 -5.06 3.23 3.36
N GLU A 44 -5.33 4.47 3.76
CA GLU A 44 -6.67 5.00 3.96
C GLU A 44 -7.09 5.85 2.77
N THR A 45 -8.32 5.64 2.30
CA THR A 45 -8.88 6.41 1.19
C THR A 45 -9.93 7.39 1.70
N TYR A 46 -9.80 8.65 1.30
CA TYR A 46 -10.73 9.72 1.62
C TYR A 46 -11.35 10.29 0.34
N HIS A 47 -12.66 10.43 0.32
CA HIS A 47 -13.39 11.11 -0.74
C HIS A 47 -13.47 12.61 -0.46
N THR A 48 -13.30 13.45 -1.48
CA THR A 48 -13.67 14.86 -1.35
C THR A 48 -15.16 15.01 -1.14
N ALA A 49 -15.57 15.81 -0.15
CA ALA A 49 -16.96 16.10 0.12
C ALA A 49 -17.63 16.81 -1.08
N ALA A 50 -18.92 16.55 -1.28
CA ALA A 50 -19.70 17.09 -2.40
C ALA A 50 -19.69 18.63 -2.48
N ALA A 51 -19.47 19.31 -1.34
CA ALA A 51 -19.38 20.77 -1.25
C ALA A 51 -18.15 21.36 -1.98
N ILE A 52 -17.13 20.55 -2.25
CA ILE A 52 -15.88 20.96 -2.92
C ILE A 52 -15.84 20.48 -4.37
N SER A 53 -16.61 19.44 -4.71
CA SER A 53 -16.71 18.97 -6.09
C SER A 53 -17.64 19.87 -6.89
N SER A 54 -17.19 20.34 -8.04
CA SER A 54 -18.07 20.97 -9.03
C SER A 54 -19.16 19.99 -9.45
N GLN A 55 -20.41 20.44 -9.52
CA GLN A 55 -21.55 19.61 -9.93
C GLN A 55 -21.24 18.85 -11.22
N GLY A 56 -21.32 17.51 -11.18
CA GLY A 56 -21.10 16.63 -12.33
C GLY A 56 -19.69 16.02 -12.44
N GLN A 57 -18.75 16.34 -11.55
CA GLN A 57 -17.45 15.66 -11.48
C GLN A 57 -17.42 14.61 -10.37
N THR A 58 -16.87 13.43 -10.68
CA THR A 58 -16.48 12.43 -9.66
C THR A 58 -15.48 13.08 -8.71
N GLY A 59 -15.78 13.08 -7.42
CA GLY A 59 -14.88 13.64 -6.41
C GLY A 59 -13.53 12.95 -6.43
N LYS A 60 -12.45 13.73 -6.33
CA LYS A 60 -11.08 13.22 -6.26
C LYS A 60 -10.85 12.47 -4.95
N LEU A 61 -9.93 11.52 -4.97
CA LEU A 61 -9.52 10.77 -3.79
C LEU A 61 -8.23 11.34 -3.19
N MET A 62 -8.14 11.25 -1.87
CA MET A 62 -6.92 11.43 -1.10
C MET A 62 -6.54 10.07 -0.49
N TYR A 63 -5.32 9.62 -0.75
CA TYR A 63 -4.75 8.42 -0.16
C TYR A 63 -3.77 8.81 0.92
N VAL A 64 -3.91 8.24 2.11
CA VAL A 64 -3.01 8.46 3.24
C VAL A 64 -2.37 7.12 3.59
N MET A 65 -1.05 7.04 3.48
CA MET A 65 -0.29 5.81 3.58
C MET A 65 0.70 5.84 4.74
N HIS A 66 0.79 4.72 5.44
CA HIS A 66 1.76 4.48 6.50
C HIS A 66 2.60 3.25 6.16
N ASN A 67 3.92 3.40 6.14
CA ASN A 67 4.84 2.30 5.90
C ASN A 67 5.61 1.99 7.19
N SER A 68 5.60 0.73 7.63
CA SER A 68 6.32 0.26 8.83
C SER A 68 7.83 0.52 8.78
N GLU A 69 8.40 0.66 7.59
CA GLU A 69 9.82 1.00 7.40
C GLU A 69 10.12 2.51 7.58
N TYR A 70 9.08 3.35 7.58
CA TYR A 70 9.15 4.78 7.83
C TYR A 70 8.16 5.17 8.94
N PRO A 71 8.34 4.68 10.17
CA PRO A 71 7.35 4.77 11.24
C PRO A 71 7.03 6.21 11.70
N LEU A 72 7.88 7.17 11.35
CA LEU A 72 7.69 8.59 11.69
C LEU A 72 7.10 9.41 10.54
N SER A 73 6.84 8.77 9.39
CA SER A 73 6.36 9.43 8.18
C SER A 73 4.98 8.93 7.79
N CYS A 74 4.15 9.87 7.34
CA CYS A 74 2.91 9.66 6.64
C CYS A 74 3.08 10.15 5.19
N PHE A 75 2.58 9.37 4.23
CA PHE A 75 2.64 9.71 2.81
C PHE A 75 1.22 9.99 2.31
N ALA A 76 0.97 11.18 1.79
CA ALA A 76 -0.34 11.54 1.27
C ALA A 76 -0.27 11.78 -0.25
N LEU A 77 -1.24 11.23 -0.98
CA LEU A 77 -1.37 11.40 -2.43
C LEU A 77 -2.78 11.89 -2.74
N PHE A 78 -2.89 13.09 -3.30
CA PHE A 78 -4.14 13.57 -3.87
C PHE A 78 -4.20 13.20 -5.36
N GLU A 79 -5.32 12.66 -5.84
CA GLU A 79 -5.44 12.28 -7.25
C GLU A 79 -5.16 13.46 -8.20
N ASN A 80 -4.21 13.23 -9.13
CA ASN A 80 -3.68 14.25 -10.05
C ASN A 80 -3.08 15.49 -9.33
N GLY A 81 -2.68 15.33 -8.08
CA GLY A 81 -2.05 16.35 -7.25
C GLY A 81 -0.65 15.96 -6.80
N PRO A 82 -0.05 16.74 -5.88
CA PRO A 82 1.28 16.44 -5.35
C PRO A 82 1.27 15.24 -4.40
N CYS A 83 2.40 14.55 -4.33
CA CYS A 83 2.71 13.64 -3.23
C CYS A 83 3.28 14.47 -2.06
N LEU A 84 2.77 14.24 -0.85
CA LEU A 84 3.21 14.89 0.37
C LEU A 84 3.82 13.85 1.32
N ILE A 85 4.87 14.26 2.02
CA ILE A 85 5.44 13.51 3.13
C ILE A 85 5.28 14.38 4.37
N ALA A 86 4.61 13.86 5.38
CA ALA A 86 4.31 14.53 6.64
C ALA A 86 4.67 13.61 7.81
N ASP A 87 4.55 14.10 9.04
CA ASP A 87 4.64 13.27 10.24
C ASP A 87 3.29 12.59 10.55
N ALA A 88 3.25 11.78 11.61
CA ALA A 88 2.03 11.13 12.08
C ALA A 88 0.93 12.11 12.56
N ASN A 89 1.22 13.41 12.76
CA ASN A 89 0.19 14.38 13.11
C ASN A 89 -0.73 14.70 11.92
N PHE A 90 -0.38 14.28 10.71
CA PHE A 90 -1.23 14.40 9.53
C PHE A 90 -2.59 13.70 9.70
N ASP A 91 -2.65 12.57 10.40
CA ASP A 91 -3.93 11.89 10.70
C ASP A 91 -4.85 12.78 11.55
N THR A 92 -4.27 13.49 12.51
CA THR A 92 -5.01 14.45 13.34
C THR A 92 -5.53 15.62 12.49
N LEU A 93 -4.76 16.08 11.51
CA LEU A 93 -5.21 17.07 10.54
C LEU A 93 -6.39 16.53 9.71
N MET A 94 -6.32 15.29 9.23
CA MET A 94 -7.40 14.67 8.45
C MET A 94 -8.72 14.57 9.24
N VAL A 95 -8.65 14.28 10.54
CA VAL A 95 -9.83 14.30 11.43
C VAL A 95 -10.45 15.71 11.52
N LYS A 96 -9.62 16.75 11.61
CA LYS A 96 -10.08 18.15 11.62
C LYS A 96 -10.69 18.56 10.26
N LEU A 97 -10.21 17.97 9.17
CA LEU A 97 -10.68 18.20 7.81
C LEU A 97 -11.85 17.31 7.38
N LYS A 98 -12.53 16.60 8.29
CA LYS A 98 -13.64 15.68 7.97
C LYS A 98 -14.80 16.29 7.17
N GLY A 99 -14.98 17.62 7.24
CA GLY A 99 -15.97 18.34 6.44
C GLY A 99 -15.60 18.41 4.96
N PHE A 100 -14.33 18.25 4.65
CA PHE A 100 -13.77 18.30 3.30
C PHE A 100 -13.37 16.93 2.76
N PHE A 101 -12.89 16.05 3.64
CA PHE A 101 -12.44 14.71 3.30
C PHE A 101 -13.21 13.67 4.13
N GLN A 102 -14.04 12.88 3.45
CA GLN A 102 -14.82 11.83 4.08
C GLN A 102 -14.12 10.49 3.92
N ASN A 103 -13.76 9.88 5.05
CA ASN A 103 -13.14 8.56 5.05
C ASN A 103 -14.09 7.51 4.43
N ALA A 104 -13.58 6.76 3.45
CA ALA A 104 -14.27 5.64 2.85
C ALA A 104 -14.34 4.48 3.85
N LYS A 105 -15.30 4.50 4.79
CA LYS A 105 -15.48 3.42 5.77
C LYS A 105 -15.47 2.06 5.05
N ALA A 106 -14.67 1.13 5.57
CA ALA A 106 -14.41 -0.23 5.03
C ALA A 106 -13.48 -0.35 3.80
N ASN A 107 -12.81 0.72 3.37
CA ASN A 107 -11.80 0.68 2.29
C ASN A 107 -10.37 0.91 2.80
N LYS A 108 -10.04 0.49 4.02
CA LYS A 108 -8.62 0.41 4.41
C LYS A 108 -7.97 -0.71 3.63
N ILE A 109 -6.97 -0.35 2.83
CA ILE A 109 -6.15 -1.28 2.07
C ILE A 109 -4.88 -1.52 2.87
N GLU A 110 -4.46 -2.77 3.00
CA GLU A 110 -3.20 -3.11 3.63
C GLU A 110 -2.39 -3.99 2.68
N SER A 111 -1.07 -3.81 2.68
CA SER A 111 -0.13 -4.76 2.10
C SER A 111 0.83 -5.21 3.18
N ARG A 112 0.82 -6.50 3.50
CA ARG A 112 1.67 -7.11 4.54
C ARG A 112 2.42 -8.29 3.95
N GLY A 113 3.69 -8.47 4.33
CA GLY A 113 4.42 -9.64 3.91
C GLY A 113 5.89 -9.64 4.32
N THR A 114 6.65 -10.48 3.61
CA THR A 114 8.05 -10.74 3.92
C THR A 114 8.95 -9.89 3.03
N ARG A 115 10.00 -9.35 3.64
CA ARG A 115 11.08 -8.63 2.98
C ARG A 115 12.25 -9.59 2.80
N TYR A 116 12.85 -9.58 1.61
CA TYR A 116 13.97 -10.40 1.20
C TYR A 116 15.11 -9.51 0.72
N GLN A 117 16.35 -9.94 0.94
CA GLN A 117 17.54 -9.39 0.31
C GLN A 117 18.03 -10.38 -0.75
N TYR A 118 18.21 -9.94 -1.98
CA TYR A 118 18.80 -10.73 -3.06
C TYR A 118 19.89 -9.91 -3.74
N CYS A 119 21.16 -10.29 -3.53
CA CYS A 119 22.31 -9.49 -3.95
C CYS A 119 22.21 -8.05 -3.40
N ASP A 120 22.19 -7.06 -4.28
CA ASP A 120 22.04 -5.63 -4.01
C ASP A 120 20.58 -5.15 -4.00
N PHE A 121 19.62 -6.05 -4.26
CA PHE A 121 18.20 -5.72 -4.31
C PHE A 121 17.46 -6.10 -3.05
N LEU A 122 16.52 -5.25 -2.68
CA LEU A 122 15.47 -5.58 -1.73
C LEU A 122 14.23 -6.03 -2.49
N VAL A 123 13.65 -7.17 -2.10
CA VAL A 123 12.43 -7.71 -2.69
C VAL A 123 11.39 -7.92 -1.60
N LYS A 124 10.22 -7.30 -1.72
CA LYS A 124 9.11 -7.46 -0.78
C LYS A 124 7.98 -8.21 -1.46
N VAL A 125 7.50 -9.29 -0.85
CA VAL A 125 6.35 -10.07 -1.34
C VAL A 125 5.23 -9.92 -0.33
N GLY A 126 4.15 -9.24 -0.72
CA GLY A 126 3.02 -8.89 0.15
C GLY A 126 1.69 -9.41 -0.35
N THR A 127 0.80 -9.72 0.59
CA THR A 127 -0.62 -9.89 0.32
C THR A 127 -1.32 -8.56 0.47
N VAL A 128 -2.08 -8.16 -0.54
CA VAL A 128 -2.94 -6.97 -0.49
C VAL A 128 -4.31 -7.38 0.03
N THR A 129 -4.78 -6.76 1.09
CA THR A 129 -6.10 -6.96 1.69
C THR A 129 -6.91 -5.67 1.66
N MET A 130 -8.24 -5.80 1.63
CA MET A 130 -9.17 -4.70 1.87
C MET A 130 -10.22 -5.19 2.86
N GLY A 131 -10.17 -4.66 4.08
CA GLY A 131 -10.86 -5.27 5.22
C GLY A 131 -10.39 -6.73 5.43
N PRO A 132 -11.30 -7.69 5.67
CA PRO A 132 -10.93 -9.10 5.89
C PRO A 132 -10.59 -9.86 4.60
N SER A 133 -10.74 -9.25 3.42
CA SER A 133 -10.63 -9.95 2.14
C SER A 133 -9.28 -9.71 1.47
N ALA A 134 -8.58 -10.81 1.12
CA ALA A 134 -7.42 -10.74 0.23
C ALA A 134 -7.88 -10.32 -1.19
N ARG A 135 -7.19 -9.33 -1.75
CA ARG A 135 -7.47 -8.74 -3.07
C ARG A 135 -6.38 -9.03 -4.09
N GLY A 136 -5.16 -9.33 -3.66
CA GLY A 136 -4.08 -9.65 -4.58
C GLY A 136 -2.73 -9.83 -3.90
N ILE A 137 -1.70 -9.85 -4.74
CA ILE A 137 -0.29 -10.00 -4.32
C ILE A 137 0.47 -8.81 -4.90
N SER A 138 1.26 -8.13 -4.07
CA SER A 138 2.17 -7.08 -4.50
C SER A 138 3.62 -7.56 -4.37
N VAL A 139 4.42 -7.32 -5.40
CA VAL A 139 5.88 -7.48 -5.33
C VAL A 139 6.52 -6.12 -5.54
N GLU A 140 7.32 -5.68 -4.58
CA GLU A 140 8.15 -4.48 -4.69
C GLU A 140 9.62 -4.91 -4.82
N LYS A 141 10.35 -4.28 -5.73
CA LYS A 141 11.80 -4.43 -5.89
C LYS A 141 12.44 -3.06 -5.88
N SER A 142 13.45 -2.86 -5.02
CA SER A 142 14.23 -1.61 -4.89
C SER A 142 15.72 -1.87 -4.80
#